data_AF-A7ANA9-F1
#
_entry.id   AF-A7ANA9-F1
#
_cell.length_a   1.000
_cell.length_b   1.000
_cell.length_c   1.000
_cell.angle_alpha   90.00
_cell.angle_beta   90.00
_cell.angle_gamma   90.00
#
_symmetry.space_group_name_H-M   'P 1'
#
loop_
_entity.id
_entity.type
_entity.pdbx_description
1 polymer ?
#
loop_
_entity_poly.entity_id
_entity_poly.type
_entity_poly.pdbx_seq_one_letter_code
_entity_poly.pdbx_strand_id
1 'polypeptide(L)'
;MATREIAVYDDSLSQRFRIIGVPYSNQYYTYSMEKLERLRPCFFPLIESRWRDTIIDTTDSVPKPGRYVYVPSIKDAKGDCVIIGTLYKDMKLRPSPLEEYSEELKLRQPMKAKYTSPDDRLFIEDQSIRVAIRGSILDPQRLVTGLVICLKGRINDQGEFECEDYMHPGPPLMCLEPRSEEKYVAFVSGLDLGGQTTSRSALLLLRDFIFGSTPLSELSRKVVRLVIAGNGIGKCDVSALSQCDVYFAQLAGSIPVDLMPGNDDPSNRNIPQQPIHPTFLEHSSRYSSFQSTTNPYAFSVDGIRFLGTSSQAVRGICEYSHLNELGMLRDSNLTFLEALRLTASARFIAPTAPDTLGCHPEAAVLHLTEDNEFPHVMFSGNSHEYATSTMDGLPRLICVPAFSKQPCVILVSLSTLEPRLIRFE
;
A
#
# COMPACT_ATOMS: atom_id res chain seq x y z
N MET A 1 27.57 12.68 -24.55
CA MET A 1 26.36 12.18 -23.85
C MET A 1 25.16 12.88 -24.48
N ALA A 2 24.16 12.13 -24.93
CA ALA A 2 22.93 12.74 -25.40
C ALA A 2 22.17 13.36 -24.22
N THR A 3 21.55 14.52 -24.43
CA THR A 3 20.78 15.25 -23.42
C THR A 3 19.56 14.42 -23.00
N ARG A 4 19.36 14.23 -21.70
CA ARG A 4 18.16 13.60 -21.14
C ARG A 4 17.03 14.61 -20.98
N GLU A 5 15.81 14.10 -21.01
CA GLU A 5 14.65 14.88 -20.57
C GLU A 5 14.76 15.23 -19.08
N ILE A 6 14.25 16.42 -18.73
CA ILE A 6 14.18 16.91 -17.36
C ILE A 6 12.71 16.98 -16.95
N ALA A 7 12.44 16.66 -15.69
CA ALA A 7 11.11 16.76 -15.10
C ALA A 7 11.17 17.51 -13.77
N VAL A 8 10.09 18.20 -13.44
CA VAL A 8 9.87 18.81 -12.13
C VAL A 8 9.54 17.71 -11.14
N TYR A 9 10.27 17.65 -10.03
CA TYR A 9 10.11 16.64 -9.01
C TYR A 9 9.80 17.29 -7.66
N ASP A 10 8.88 16.68 -6.91
CA ASP A 10 8.53 17.10 -5.55
C ASP A 10 8.19 15.87 -4.69
N ASP A 11 8.83 15.72 -3.54
CA ASP A 11 8.59 14.68 -2.53
C ASP A 11 8.09 15.23 -1.20
N SER A 12 7.59 16.47 -1.19
CA SER A 12 7.01 17.11 -0.01
C SER A 12 5.97 16.22 0.69
N LEU A 13 5.15 15.50 -0.08
CA LEU A 13 4.17 14.53 0.43
C LEU A 13 4.82 13.34 1.16
N SER A 14 6.07 12.98 0.86
CA SER A 14 6.78 11.92 1.58
C SER A 14 7.28 12.36 2.95
N GLN A 15 7.41 13.67 3.20
CA GLN A 15 7.97 14.18 4.45
C GLN A 15 7.14 13.77 5.66
N ARG A 16 5.83 13.54 5.49
CA ARG A 16 4.94 13.00 6.53
C ARG A 16 5.39 11.64 7.06
N PHE A 17 6.10 10.84 6.27
CA PHE A 17 6.58 9.52 6.70
C PHE A 17 7.88 9.57 7.51
N ARG A 18 8.51 10.75 7.64
CA ARG A 18 9.73 10.93 8.44
C ARG A 18 9.36 11.18 9.90
N ILE A 19 9.53 10.16 10.73
CA ILE A 19 9.17 10.17 12.17
C ILE A 19 10.40 10.09 13.07
N ILE A 20 11.47 10.78 12.69
CA ILE A 20 12.75 10.76 13.42
C ILE A 20 12.58 11.47 14.77
N GLY A 21 12.96 10.79 15.86
CA GLY A 21 12.91 11.36 17.21
C GLY A 21 11.51 11.38 17.83
N VAL A 22 10.51 10.80 17.17
CA VAL A 22 9.17 10.67 17.74
C VAL A 22 9.17 9.50 18.74
N PRO A 23 8.75 9.72 20.00
CA PRO A 23 8.75 8.67 21.02
C PRO A 23 7.59 7.68 20.83
N TYR A 24 7.78 6.46 21.33
CA TYR A 24 6.73 5.45 21.47
C TYR A 24 5.91 5.71 22.75
N SER A 25 5.23 6.86 22.83
CA SER A 25 4.49 7.27 24.03
C SER A 25 3.00 6.91 24.01
N ASN A 26 2.39 6.78 22.84
CA ASN A 26 0.95 6.50 22.72
C ASN A 26 0.64 5.02 22.49
N GLN A 27 -0.57 4.63 22.90
CA GLN A 27 -1.14 3.31 22.60
C GLN A 27 -1.86 3.32 21.24
N TYR A 28 -1.95 2.14 20.61
CA TYR A 28 -2.59 1.97 19.29
C TYR A 28 -4.09 2.25 19.26
N TYR A 29 -4.76 2.38 20.40
CA TYR A 29 -6.16 2.78 20.45
C TYR A 29 -6.37 4.16 19.80
N THR A 30 -5.54 5.15 20.15
CA THR A 30 -5.63 6.51 19.60
C THR A 30 -5.50 6.50 18.08
N TYR A 31 -4.57 5.68 17.57
CA TYR A 31 -4.37 5.47 16.14
C TYR A 31 -5.64 4.95 15.43
N SER A 32 -6.26 3.90 15.97
CA SER A 32 -7.46 3.30 15.39
C SER A 32 -8.65 4.26 15.40
N MET A 33 -8.78 5.09 16.45
CA MET A 33 -9.84 6.08 16.55
C MET A 33 -9.65 7.22 15.55
N GLU A 34 -8.45 7.78 15.48
CA GLU A 34 -8.14 8.84 14.54
C GLU A 34 -8.36 8.41 13.09
N LYS A 35 -8.01 7.16 12.74
CA LYS A 35 -8.28 6.55 11.43
C LYS A 35 -9.77 6.60 11.08
N LEU A 36 -10.63 6.14 11.98
CA LEU A 36 -12.08 6.09 11.77
C LEU A 36 -12.64 7.51 11.58
N GLU A 37 -12.28 8.43 12.47
CA GLU A 37 -12.75 9.82 12.44
C GLU A 37 -12.34 10.52 11.14
N ARG A 38 -11.09 10.33 10.69
CA ARG A 38 -10.58 10.97 9.47
C ARG A 38 -11.19 10.41 8.19
N LEU A 39 -11.48 9.11 8.12
CA LEU A 39 -12.05 8.47 6.93
C LEU A 39 -13.57 8.58 6.84
N ARG A 40 -14.27 8.78 7.97
CA ARG A 40 -15.74 8.88 8.01
C ARG A 40 -16.33 9.89 7.02
N PRO A 41 -15.79 11.13 6.88
CA PRO A 41 -16.33 12.11 5.94
C PRO A 41 -16.32 11.65 4.48
N CYS A 42 -15.40 10.75 4.09
CA CYS A 42 -15.31 10.24 2.72
C CYS A 42 -16.54 9.44 2.29
N PHE A 43 -17.35 8.94 3.24
CA PHE A 43 -18.52 8.13 2.93
C PHE A 43 -19.78 8.95 2.64
N PHE A 44 -19.92 10.18 3.15
CA PHE A 44 -21.18 10.91 3.01
C PHE A 44 -21.58 11.17 1.54
N PRO A 45 -20.69 11.62 0.64
CA PRO A 45 -21.04 11.75 -0.78
C PRO A 45 -21.42 10.40 -1.43
N LEU A 46 -20.84 9.31 -0.96
CA LEU A 46 -21.14 7.96 -1.46
C LEU A 46 -22.50 7.45 -0.97
N ILE A 47 -22.85 7.69 0.29
CA ILE A 47 -24.16 7.38 0.87
C ILE A 47 -25.24 8.15 0.10
N GLU A 48 -25.08 9.46 -0.09
CA GLU A 48 -26.05 10.30 -0.79
C GLU A 48 -26.28 9.86 -2.24
N SER A 49 -25.22 9.43 -2.93
CA SER A 49 -25.30 9.01 -4.33
C SER A 49 -25.84 7.59 -4.52
N ARG A 50 -25.39 6.62 -3.70
CA ARG A 50 -25.70 5.19 -3.84
C ARG A 50 -26.92 4.74 -3.01
N TRP A 51 -27.09 5.28 -1.80
CA TRP A 51 -28.16 4.90 -0.86
C TRP A 51 -29.11 6.06 -0.59
N ARG A 52 -29.80 6.50 -1.64
CA ARG A 52 -30.71 7.68 -1.64
C ARG A 52 -31.88 7.59 -0.66
N ASP A 53 -32.14 6.41 -0.12
CA ASP A 53 -33.13 6.12 0.91
C ASP A 53 -32.62 6.32 2.34
N THR A 54 -31.35 6.73 2.50
CA THR A 54 -30.70 7.01 3.78
C THR A 54 -30.91 8.45 4.22
N ILE A 55 -31.25 8.66 5.49
CA ILE A 55 -31.33 9.97 6.13
C ILE A 55 -30.04 10.19 6.93
N ILE A 56 -29.28 11.23 6.61
CA ILE A 56 -28.01 11.57 7.28
C ILE A 56 -28.24 12.57 8.43
N ASP A 57 -29.00 13.64 8.17
CA ASP A 57 -29.35 14.64 9.19
C ASP A 57 -30.63 14.25 9.95
N THR A 58 -30.48 14.03 11.25
CA THR A 58 -31.57 13.67 12.16
C THR A 58 -32.24 14.87 12.83
N THR A 59 -31.87 16.10 12.45
CA THR A 59 -32.38 17.32 13.11
C THR A 59 -33.88 17.55 12.92
N ASP A 60 -34.55 16.93 11.95
CA ASP A 60 -35.93 17.33 11.61
C ASP A 60 -36.92 16.24 11.10
N SER A 61 -36.71 14.95 11.35
CA SER A 61 -37.80 14.01 11.01
C SER A 61 -37.87 12.72 11.83
N VAL A 62 -39.10 12.44 12.29
CA VAL A 62 -39.54 11.12 12.76
C VAL A 62 -39.20 10.08 11.68
N PRO A 63 -38.58 8.93 12.05
CA PRO A 63 -38.25 7.89 11.10
C PRO A 63 -39.50 7.45 10.33
N LYS A 64 -39.51 7.71 9.01
CA LYS A 64 -40.55 7.20 8.11
C LYS A 64 -40.28 5.71 7.88
N PRO A 65 -41.32 4.84 7.91
CA PRO A 65 -41.15 3.42 7.61
C PRO A 65 -40.46 3.20 6.26
N GLY A 66 -39.49 2.28 6.22
CA GLY A 66 -38.77 1.92 4.99
C GLY A 66 -37.62 2.86 4.58
N ARG A 67 -37.07 3.65 5.51
CA ARG A 67 -35.84 4.43 5.29
C ARG A 67 -34.78 4.05 6.31
N TYR A 68 -33.52 4.10 5.87
CA TYR A 68 -32.37 3.86 6.73
C TYR A 68 -31.95 5.18 7.38
N VAL A 69 -31.51 5.12 8.63
CA VAL A 69 -30.97 6.30 9.33
C VAL A 69 -29.48 6.10 9.56
N TYR A 70 -28.67 7.06 9.14
CA TYR A 70 -27.26 7.09 9.53
C TYR A 70 -27.16 7.37 11.03
N VAL A 71 -26.43 6.52 11.75
CA VAL A 71 -26.17 6.73 13.18
C VAL A 71 -24.68 6.99 13.39
N PRO A 72 -24.29 8.10 14.06
CA PRO A 72 -22.88 8.42 14.29
C PRO A 72 -22.16 7.42 15.19
N SER A 73 -22.87 6.77 16.11
CA SER A 73 -22.32 5.81 17.06
C SER A 73 -23.05 4.47 16.96
N ILE A 74 -22.29 3.38 16.92
CA ILE A 74 -22.83 2.03 16.69
C ILE A 74 -23.75 1.61 17.84
N LYS A 75 -23.53 2.05 19.08
CA LYS A 75 -24.44 1.77 20.22
C LYS A 75 -25.87 2.28 20.03
N ASP A 76 -26.05 3.29 19.18
CA ASP A 76 -27.35 3.92 18.93
C ASP A 76 -28.06 3.29 17.73
N ALA A 77 -27.41 2.34 17.03
CA ALA A 77 -27.97 1.60 15.91
C ALA A 77 -29.16 0.74 16.36
N LYS A 78 -30.31 0.93 15.68
CA LYS A 78 -31.55 0.19 15.91
C LYS A 78 -32.32 0.08 14.61
N GLY A 79 -32.96 -1.06 14.36
CA GLY A 79 -33.73 -1.26 13.13
C GLY A 79 -32.89 -0.99 11.88
N ASP A 80 -33.51 -0.41 10.85
CA ASP A 80 -32.85 -0.07 9.57
C ASP A 80 -31.93 1.14 9.72
N CYS A 81 -30.63 0.91 9.57
CA CYS A 81 -29.62 1.94 9.81
C CYS A 81 -28.41 1.81 8.89
N VAL A 82 -27.66 2.91 8.84
CA VAL A 82 -26.34 2.99 8.22
C VAL A 82 -25.32 3.29 9.29
N ILE A 83 -24.25 2.50 9.36
CA ILE A 83 -23.15 2.65 10.32
C ILE A 83 -21.82 2.74 9.61
N ILE A 84 -20.90 3.53 10.16
CA ILE A 84 -19.51 3.61 9.71
C ILE A 84 -18.62 3.19 10.88
N GLY A 85 -17.81 2.16 10.67
CA GLY A 85 -16.95 1.61 11.70
C GLY A 85 -15.69 0.97 11.13
N THR A 86 -14.84 0.50 12.03
CA THR A 86 -13.66 -0.29 11.70
C THR A 86 -14.02 -1.77 11.72
N LEU A 87 -13.64 -2.50 10.69
CA LEU A 87 -13.81 -3.94 10.62
C LEU A 87 -12.77 -4.62 11.51
N TYR A 88 -13.24 -5.46 12.42
CA TYR A 88 -12.43 -6.39 13.19
C TYR A 88 -12.68 -7.81 12.69
N LYS A 89 -11.61 -8.51 12.30
CA LYS A 89 -11.67 -9.92 11.87
C LYS A 89 -11.14 -10.80 13.00
N ASP A 90 -12.01 -11.61 13.58
CA ASP A 90 -11.60 -12.66 14.51
C ASP A 90 -11.01 -13.82 13.72
N MET A 91 -9.70 -14.04 13.85
CA MET A 91 -8.92 -14.94 13.00
C MET A 91 -8.39 -16.11 13.80
N LYS A 92 -8.87 -17.33 13.51
CA LYS A 92 -8.52 -18.52 14.30
C LYS A 92 -7.07 -18.98 14.16
N LEU A 93 -6.44 -18.69 13.03
CA LEU A 93 -5.05 -19.08 12.77
C LEU A 93 -4.05 -17.95 13.01
N ARG A 94 -4.50 -16.75 13.44
CA ARG A 94 -3.62 -15.62 13.74
C ARG A 94 -2.70 -15.99 14.92
N PRO A 95 -1.37 -15.84 14.78
CA PRO A 95 -0.45 -16.05 15.89
C PRO A 95 -0.75 -15.12 17.06
N SER A 96 -0.72 -15.66 18.28
CA SER A 96 -0.88 -14.90 19.52
C SER A 96 0.47 -14.80 20.23
N PRO A 97 1.01 -13.58 20.43
CA PRO A 97 2.25 -13.40 21.19
C PRO A 97 2.17 -13.99 22.62
N LEU A 98 0.96 -14.01 23.22
CA LEU A 98 0.75 -14.58 24.55
C LEU A 98 0.85 -16.12 24.54
N GLU A 99 0.33 -16.77 23.48
CA GLU A 99 0.43 -18.22 23.32
C GLU A 99 1.88 -18.63 23.07
N GLU A 100 2.58 -17.88 22.20
CA GLU A 100 4.02 -18.08 21.92
C GLU A 100 4.88 -17.95 23.19
N TYR A 101 4.51 -17.06 24.12
CA TYR A 101 5.23 -16.90 25.39
C TYR A 101 4.86 -18.00 26.41
N SER A 102 3.62 -18.50 26.38
CA SER A 102 3.14 -19.53 27.31
C SER A 102 3.65 -20.94 26.99
N GLU A 103 3.91 -21.23 25.72
CA GLU A 103 4.52 -22.49 25.30
C GLU A 103 6.05 -22.40 25.39
N GLU A 104 6.62 -22.79 26.53
CA GLU A 104 8.08 -22.88 26.74
C GLU A 104 8.80 -23.46 25.50
N LEU A 105 9.59 -22.63 24.82
CA LEU A 105 10.68 -23.03 23.92
C LEU A 105 10.32 -24.05 22.83
N LYS A 106 9.07 -24.14 22.36
CA LYS A 106 8.80 -24.86 21.11
C LYS A 106 9.39 -24.05 19.96
N LEU A 107 10.23 -24.71 19.15
CA LEU A 107 10.80 -24.21 17.90
C LEU A 107 9.82 -23.27 17.20
N ARG A 108 10.25 -22.02 16.91
CA ARG A 108 9.47 -21.02 16.16
C ARG A 108 8.60 -21.73 15.13
N GLN A 109 7.29 -21.68 15.29
CA GLN A 109 6.39 -22.29 14.31
C GLN A 109 6.73 -21.71 12.94
N PRO A 110 6.84 -22.54 11.89
CA PRO A 110 7.13 -22.03 10.56
C PRO A 110 6.04 -21.01 10.19
N MET A 111 6.45 -19.84 9.70
CA MET A 111 5.51 -18.82 9.24
C MET A 111 4.55 -19.45 8.22
N LYS A 112 3.25 -19.37 8.49
CA LYS A 112 2.24 -19.90 7.58
C LYS A 112 2.16 -18.99 6.36
N ALA A 113 1.88 -19.58 5.19
CA ALA A 113 1.62 -18.81 3.98
C ALA A 113 0.29 -18.04 4.01
N LYS A 114 -0.65 -18.48 4.85
CA LYS A 114 -1.98 -17.87 5.08
C LYS A 114 -2.39 -18.05 6.54
N TYR A 115 -3.09 -17.05 7.07
CA TYR A 115 -3.62 -17.02 8.44
C TYR A 115 -5.16 -16.98 8.50
N THR A 116 -5.81 -17.28 7.39
CA THR A 116 -7.26 -17.36 7.24
C THR A 116 -7.82 -18.72 7.67
N SER A 117 -9.02 -18.73 8.23
CA SER A 117 -9.79 -19.94 8.55
C SER A 117 -11.22 -19.82 8.03
N PRO A 118 -11.87 -20.92 7.58
CA PRO A 118 -13.31 -20.93 7.31
C PRO A 118 -14.18 -20.49 8.50
N ASP A 119 -13.65 -20.61 9.72
CA ASP A 119 -14.31 -20.21 10.97
C ASP A 119 -14.08 -18.74 11.36
N ASP A 120 -13.38 -17.96 10.53
CA ASP A 120 -13.13 -16.54 10.77
C ASP A 120 -14.45 -15.75 10.77
N ARG A 121 -14.56 -14.77 11.68
CA ARG A 121 -15.78 -13.97 11.85
C ARG A 121 -15.49 -12.49 11.74
N LEU A 122 -16.48 -11.74 11.24
CA LEU A 122 -16.38 -10.29 11.09
C LEU A 122 -17.23 -9.57 12.14
N PHE A 123 -16.66 -8.48 12.64
CA PHE A 123 -17.28 -7.55 13.55
C PHE A 123 -17.06 -6.14 13.05
N ILE A 124 -17.99 -5.24 13.34
CA ILE A 124 -17.85 -3.80 13.12
C ILE A 124 -17.73 -3.13 14.48
N GLU A 125 -16.79 -2.20 14.62
CA GLU A 125 -16.54 -1.49 15.88
C GLU A 125 -16.29 0.00 15.70
N ASP A 126 -16.65 0.75 16.75
CA ASP A 126 -16.31 2.15 16.94
C ASP A 126 -15.89 2.38 18.41
N GLN A 127 -15.87 3.64 18.85
CA GLN A 127 -15.58 4.00 20.25
C GLN A 127 -16.58 3.45 21.26
N SER A 128 -17.78 3.07 20.82
CA SER A 128 -18.90 2.74 21.68
C SER A 128 -19.02 1.26 21.94
N ILE A 129 -19.14 0.44 20.88
CA ILE A 129 -19.37 -1.00 20.98
C ILE A 129 -18.79 -1.74 19.76
N ARG A 130 -18.70 -3.06 19.90
CA ARG A 130 -18.43 -4.00 18.81
C ARG A 130 -19.68 -4.85 18.56
N VAL A 131 -20.07 -4.96 17.30
CA VAL A 131 -21.24 -5.74 16.86
C VAL A 131 -20.82 -6.80 15.85
N ALA A 132 -21.33 -8.02 16.00
CA ALA A 132 -21.09 -9.10 15.04
C ALA A 132 -21.83 -8.82 13.72
N ILE A 133 -21.17 -9.08 12.59
CA ILE A 133 -21.77 -8.91 11.27
C ILE A 133 -22.31 -10.26 10.78
N ARG A 134 -23.54 -10.27 10.26
CA ARG A 134 -24.20 -11.43 9.66
C ARG A 134 -24.55 -11.16 8.19
N GLY A 135 -24.77 -12.26 7.48
CA GLY A 135 -25.08 -12.28 6.04
C GLY A 135 -23.91 -12.79 5.20
N SER A 136 -24.19 -13.04 3.92
CA SER A 136 -23.22 -13.57 2.95
C SER A 136 -22.51 -12.48 2.12
N ILE A 137 -22.91 -11.21 2.29
CA ILE A 137 -22.42 -10.09 1.49
C ILE A 137 -20.94 -9.79 1.80
N LEU A 138 -20.57 -9.87 3.07
CA LEU A 138 -19.20 -9.68 3.53
C LEU A 138 -18.58 -11.05 3.78
N ASP A 139 -17.74 -11.50 2.84
CA ASP A 139 -16.97 -12.72 3.00
C ASP A 139 -15.75 -12.46 3.92
N PRO A 140 -15.66 -13.09 5.11
CA PRO A 140 -14.49 -12.97 5.99
C PRO A 140 -13.19 -13.34 5.28
N GLN A 141 -13.24 -14.23 4.29
CA GLN A 141 -12.05 -14.63 3.54
C GLN A 141 -11.50 -13.50 2.67
N ARG A 142 -12.33 -12.57 2.18
CA ARG A 142 -11.90 -11.50 1.26
C ARG A 142 -11.56 -10.17 1.96
N LEU A 143 -11.70 -10.11 3.28
CA LEU A 143 -11.51 -8.89 4.05
C LEU A 143 -10.42 -9.08 5.11
N VAL A 144 -9.88 -7.96 5.56
CA VAL A 144 -8.85 -7.90 6.60
C VAL A 144 -9.28 -6.98 7.72
N THR A 145 -8.75 -7.23 8.92
CA THR A 145 -8.93 -6.33 10.08
C THR A 145 -8.39 -4.94 9.77
N GLY A 146 -8.97 -3.91 10.39
CA GLY A 146 -8.51 -2.53 10.31
C GLY A 146 -9.10 -1.69 9.18
N LEU A 147 -9.91 -2.28 8.27
CA LEU A 147 -10.61 -1.54 7.23
C LEU A 147 -11.71 -0.66 7.82
N VAL A 148 -11.77 0.62 7.45
CA VAL A 148 -12.95 1.46 7.73
C VAL A 148 -13.94 1.26 6.60
N ILE A 149 -15.17 0.88 6.93
CA ILE A 149 -16.23 0.60 5.97
C ILE A 149 -17.55 1.22 6.44
N CYS A 150 -18.44 1.47 5.47
CA CYS A 150 -19.80 1.87 5.72
C CYS A 150 -20.72 0.69 5.41
N LEU A 151 -21.61 0.35 6.35
CA LEU A 151 -22.57 -0.75 6.24
C LEU A 151 -23.99 -0.20 6.21
N LYS A 152 -24.82 -0.75 5.33
CA LYS A 152 -26.27 -0.55 5.29
C LYS A 152 -26.96 -1.86 5.65
N GLY A 153 -27.93 -1.80 6.53
CA GLY A 153 -28.65 -2.99 6.96
C GLY A 153 -29.47 -2.76 8.22
N ARG A 154 -29.61 -3.79 9.04
CA ARG A 154 -30.46 -3.77 10.22
C ARG A 154 -29.81 -4.43 11.44
N ILE A 155 -30.07 -3.88 12.62
CA ILE A 155 -29.81 -4.58 13.89
C ILE A 155 -30.95 -5.55 14.18
N ASN A 156 -30.63 -6.84 14.35
CA ASN A 156 -31.61 -7.89 14.66
C ASN A 156 -31.88 -8.04 16.17
N ASP A 157 -32.82 -8.93 16.52
CA ASP A 157 -33.23 -9.17 17.92
C ASP A 157 -32.10 -9.73 18.82
N GLN A 158 -31.04 -10.27 18.21
CA GLN A 158 -29.85 -10.76 18.92
C GLN A 158 -28.79 -9.68 19.11
N GLY A 159 -29.02 -8.46 18.62
CA GLY A 159 -28.07 -7.36 18.67
C GLY A 159 -26.92 -7.48 17.65
N GLU A 160 -27.09 -8.31 16.62
CA GLU A 160 -26.14 -8.46 15.52
C GLU A 160 -26.55 -7.60 14.31
N PHE A 161 -25.58 -7.20 13.50
CA PHE A 161 -25.84 -6.39 12.30
C PHE A 161 -26.01 -7.29 11.07
N GLU A 162 -27.23 -7.36 10.55
CA GLU A 162 -27.56 -8.02 9.30
C GLU A 162 -27.24 -7.08 8.14
N CYS A 163 -26.12 -7.35 7.47
CA CYS A 163 -25.62 -6.49 6.40
C CYS A 163 -26.35 -6.76 5.08
N GLU A 164 -26.84 -5.69 4.44
CA GLU A 164 -27.55 -5.72 3.16
C GLU A 164 -26.75 -5.06 2.04
N ASP A 165 -25.87 -4.11 2.36
CA ASP A 165 -24.89 -3.55 1.42
C ASP A 165 -23.72 -2.94 2.20
N TYR A 166 -22.57 -2.80 1.54
CA TYR A 166 -21.42 -2.10 2.09
C TYR A 166 -20.65 -1.31 1.03
N MET A 167 -19.86 -0.36 1.50
CA MET A 167 -18.92 0.37 0.65
C MET A 167 -17.61 0.66 1.38
N HIS A 168 -16.54 0.75 0.58
CA HIS A 168 -15.28 1.37 0.94
C HIS A 168 -15.34 2.87 0.63
N PRO A 169 -14.47 3.71 1.22
CA PRO A 169 -14.48 5.15 0.95
C PRO A 169 -14.04 5.50 -0.49
N GLY A 170 -13.43 4.54 -1.19
CA GLY A 170 -13.11 4.61 -2.61
C GLY A 170 -12.03 5.64 -2.95
N PRO A 171 -11.38 5.55 -4.12
CA PRO A 171 -10.60 6.67 -4.63
C PRO A 171 -11.52 7.88 -4.94
N PRO A 172 -11.02 9.12 -4.86
CA PRO A 172 -11.76 10.27 -5.37
C PRO A 172 -11.88 10.20 -6.89
N LEU A 173 -12.86 10.93 -7.43
CA LEU A 173 -12.93 11.18 -8.86
C LEU A 173 -11.75 12.07 -9.25
N MET A 174 -10.85 11.53 -10.08
CA MET A 174 -9.65 12.23 -10.55
C MET A 174 -9.64 12.31 -12.07
N CYS A 175 -9.12 13.42 -12.60
CA CYS A 175 -8.88 13.61 -14.03
C CYS A 175 -7.41 13.97 -14.25
N LEU A 176 -6.86 13.50 -15.37
CA LEU A 176 -5.52 13.88 -15.81
C LEU A 176 -5.62 14.89 -16.94
N GLU A 177 -4.87 15.98 -16.79
CA GLU A 177 -4.65 16.89 -17.89
C GLU A 177 -3.85 16.19 -19.01
N PRO A 178 -4.27 16.30 -20.28
CA PRO A 178 -3.54 15.73 -21.40
C PRO A 178 -2.11 16.29 -21.46
N ARG A 179 -1.12 15.42 -21.68
CA ARG A 179 0.28 15.81 -21.89
C ARG A 179 0.76 15.36 -23.27
N SER A 180 1.56 16.21 -23.94
CA SER A 180 2.14 15.92 -25.25
C SER A 180 3.56 15.34 -25.19
N GLU A 181 4.31 15.63 -24.13
CA GLU A 181 5.68 15.13 -23.94
C GLU A 181 5.68 13.73 -23.31
N GLU A 182 6.35 12.79 -23.97
CA GLU A 182 6.47 11.42 -23.49
C GLU A 182 7.73 11.27 -22.64
N LYS A 183 7.55 11.19 -21.31
CA LYS A 183 8.59 10.94 -20.30
C LYS A 183 8.20 9.73 -19.45
N TYR A 184 9.20 9.10 -18.83
CA TYR A 184 9.00 7.89 -18.02
C TYR A 184 9.64 7.98 -16.64
N VAL A 185 8.93 7.45 -15.64
CA VAL A 185 9.53 7.04 -14.36
C VAL A 185 9.78 5.53 -14.42
N ALA A 186 11.02 5.12 -14.19
CA ALA A 186 11.41 3.72 -14.16
C ALA A 186 11.26 3.15 -12.74
N PHE A 187 10.75 1.93 -12.64
CA PHE A 187 10.61 1.18 -11.39
C PHE A 187 11.31 -0.16 -11.49
N VAL A 188 12.10 -0.45 -10.45
CA VAL A 188 12.63 -1.78 -10.14
C VAL A 188 12.39 -2.05 -8.65
N SER A 189 12.43 -3.29 -8.22
CA SER A 189 12.38 -3.65 -6.80
C SER A 189 13.16 -4.94 -6.58
N GLY A 190 13.56 -5.25 -5.35
CA GLY A 190 14.19 -6.53 -5.04
C GLY A 190 15.44 -6.80 -5.87
N LEU A 191 16.29 -5.77 -6.03
CA LEU A 191 17.59 -5.94 -6.67
C LEU A 191 18.47 -6.92 -5.88
N ASP A 192 18.30 -6.96 -4.54
CA ASP A 192 19.01 -7.88 -3.64
C ASP A 192 20.53 -7.90 -3.93
N LEU A 193 21.12 -6.72 -4.11
CA LEU A 193 22.50 -6.55 -4.59
C LEU A 193 23.54 -7.20 -3.67
N GLY A 194 23.26 -7.22 -2.36
CA GLY A 194 24.11 -7.86 -1.37
C GLY A 194 23.83 -9.36 -1.19
N GLY A 195 22.77 -9.86 -1.81
CA GLY A 195 22.43 -11.28 -1.85
C GLY A 195 23.18 -12.04 -2.95
N GLN A 196 23.02 -13.36 -2.96
CA GLN A 196 23.63 -14.24 -3.97
C GLN A 196 22.65 -14.63 -5.09
N THR A 197 21.38 -14.20 -4.99
CA THR A 197 20.31 -14.73 -5.85
C THR A 197 20.16 -13.97 -7.17
N THR A 198 20.64 -12.73 -7.24
CA THR A 198 20.43 -11.86 -8.39
C THR A 198 21.45 -12.12 -9.52
N SER A 199 20.95 -12.20 -10.75
CA SER A 199 21.80 -12.32 -11.95
C SER A 199 22.65 -11.07 -12.16
N ARG A 200 23.99 -11.24 -12.09
CA ARG A 200 24.95 -10.16 -12.39
C ARG A 200 24.82 -9.64 -13.81
N SER A 201 24.58 -10.51 -14.79
CA SER A 201 24.38 -10.10 -16.19
C SER A 201 23.14 -9.22 -16.34
N ALA A 202 22.04 -9.57 -15.66
CA ALA A 202 20.82 -8.76 -15.71
C ALA A 202 21.02 -7.38 -15.04
N LEU A 203 21.77 -7.30 -13.94
CA LEU A 203 22.14 -6.02 -13.32
C LEU A 203 22.99 -5.16 -14.26
N LEU A 204 23.94 -5.76 -14.99
CA LEU A 204 24.71 -5.05 -16.01
C LEU A 204 23.81 -4.53 -17.15
N LEU A 205 22.86 -5.34 -17.62
CA LEU A 205 21.90 -4.92 -18.65
C LEU A 205 20.98 -3.80 -18.17
N LEU A 206 20.53 -3.83 -16.91
CA LEU A 206 19.79 -2.73 -16.30
C LEU A 206 20.64 -1.45 -16.29
N ARG A 207 21.89 -1.53 -15.80
CA ARG A 207 22.81 -0.39 -15.80
C ARG A 207 23.04 0.14 -17.20
N ASP A 208 23.30 -0.72 -18.17
CA ASP A 208 23.57 -0.33 -19.56
C ASP A 208 22.32 0.27 -20.23
N PHE A 209 21.12 -0.26 -19.91
CA PHE A 209 19.86 0.35 -20.32
C PHE A 209 19.71 1.74 -19.71
N ILE A 210 19.95 1.91 -18.41
CA ILE A 210 19.92 3.21 -17.77
C ILE A 210 20.93 4.12 -18.44
N PHE A 211 22.16 3.70 -18.72
CA PHE A 211 23.18 4.52 -19.39
C PHE A 211 22.86 4.86 -20.86
N GLY A 212 21.85 4.23 -21.46
CA GLY A 212 21.51 4.41 -22.86
C GLY A 212 22.50 3.71 -23.81
N SER A 213 23.19 2.69 -23.32
CA SER A 213 24.16 1.87 -24.05
C SER A 213 23.54 0.64 -24.72
N THR A 214 22.21 0.53 -24.71
CA THR A 214 21.46 -0.57 -25.34
C THR A 214 20.76 -0.09 -26.62
N PRO A 215 20.25 -1.00 -27.46
CA PRO A 215 19.43 -0.63 -28.63
C PRO A 215 18.18 0.21 -28.28
N LEU A 216 17.76 0.24 -27.01
CA LEU A 216 16.64 1.02 -26.51
C LEU A 216 17.04 2.43 -26.03
N SER A 217 18.19 2.95 -26.47
CA SER A 217 18.72 4.25 -26.02
C SER A 217 17.74 5.44 -26.15
N GLU A 218 16.88 5.45 -27.18
CA GLU A 218 15.81 6.45 -27.33
C GLU A 218 14.80 6.43 -26.19
N LEU A 219 14.45 5.24 -25.71
CA LEU A 219 13.56 5.07 -24.57
C LEU A 219 14.28 5.44 -23.27
N SER A 220 15.55 5.02 -23.12
CA SER A 220 16.38 5.36 -21.97
C SER A 220 16.54 6.86 -21.76
N ARG A 221 16.63 7.65 -22.84
CA ARG A 221 16.73 9.13 -22.77
C ARG A 221 15.50 9.81 -22.20
N LYS A 222 14.33 9.18 -22.37
CA LYS A 222 13.04 9.65 -21.86
C LYS A 222 12.78 9.23 -20.41
N VAL A 223 13.65 8.39 -19.83
CA VAL A 223 13.59 8.05 -18.41
C VAL A 223 14.19 9.20 -17.59
N VAL A 224 13.33 9.84 -16.80
CA VAL A 224 13.69 11.03 -16.00
C VAL A 224 14.07 10.71 -14.56
N ARG A 225 13.68 9.51 -14.06
CA ARG A 225 13.91 9.08 -12.68
C ARG A 225 13.81 7.56 -12.56
N LEU A 226 14.61 6.97 -11.68
CA LEU A 226 14.54 5.55 -11.30
C LEU A 226 14.16 5.43 -9.83
N VAL A 227 13.11 4.66 -9.55
CA VAL A 227 12.68 4.28 -8.20
C VAL A 227 13.03 2.81 -7.96
N ILE A 228 13.82 2.56 -6.92
CA ILE A 228 14.14 1.23 -6.41
C ILE A 228 13.21 0.97 -5.22
N ALA A 229 12.10 0.28 -5.47
CA ALA A 229 10.99 0.10 -4.54
C ALA A 229 11.22 -1.03 -3.52
N GLY A 230 12.22 -0.87 -2.67
CA GLY A 230 12.50 -1.79 -1.56
C GLY A 230 13.36 -2.98 -1.94
N ASN A 231 14.11 -3.49 -0.96
CA ASN A 231 15.07 -4.59 -1.10
C ASN A 231 16.09 -4.30 -2.21
N GLY A 232 16.55 -3.06 -2.29
CA GLY A 232 17.62 -2.68 -3.21
C GLY A 232 18.97 -3.28 -2.79
N ILE A 233 19.23 -3.34 -1.47
CA ILE A 233 20.44 -3.92 -0.89
C ILE A 233 20.18 -5.39 -0.54
N GLY A 234 19.08 -5.65 0.17
CA GLY A 234 18.74 -6.97 0.69
C GLY A 234 19.62 -7.39 1.86
N LYS A 235 19.53 -8.67 2.24
CA LYS A 235 20.32 -9.21 3.35
C LYS A 235 21.79 -9.25 2.95
N CYS A 236 22.60 -8.46 3.63
CA CYS A 236 24.01 -8.31 3.29
C CYS A 236 24.90 -8.24 4.54
N ASP A 237 26.18 -8.54 4.35
CA ASP A 237 27.23 -8.15 5.29
C ASP A 237 27.80 -6.76 4.93
N VAL A 238 28.72 -6.26 5.76
CA VAL A 238 29.34 -4.94 5.58
C VAL A 238 30.09 -4.82 4.25
N SER A 239 30.69 -5.90 3.75
CA SER A 239 31.46 -5.88 2.51
C SER A 239 30.55 -5.78 1.27
N ALA A 240 29.44 -6.51 1.28
CA ALA A 240 28.43 -6.49 0.25
C ALA A 240 27.71 -5.12 0.18
N LEU A 241 27.51 -4.47 1.33
CA LEU A 241 26.91 -3.14 1.40
C LEU A 241 27.71 -2.08 0.62
N SER A 242 29.03 -2.09 0.73
CA SER A 242 29.91 -1.17 -0.04
C SER A 242 29.76 -1.38 -1.55
N GLN A 243 29.61 -2.63 -2.01
CA GLN A 243 29.40 -2.92 -3.44
C GLN A 243 28.03 -2.44 -3.93
N CYS A 244 26.99 -2.55 -3.10
CA CYS A 244 25.67 -2.02 -3.39
C CYS A 244 25.73 -0.50 -3.60
N ASP A 245 26.42 0.21 -2.70
CA ASP A 245 26.61 1.65 -2.78
C ASP A 245 27.35 2.08 -4.05
N VAL A 246 28.41 1.36 -4.45
CA VAL A 246 29.10 1.63 -5.73
C VAL A 246 28.16 1.48 -6.92
N TYR A 247 27.29 0.46 -6.91
CA TYR A 247 26.32 0.25 -7.99
C TYR A 247 25.27 1.39 -8.06
N PHE A 248 24.74 1.82 -6.91
CA PHE A 248 23.82 2.96 -6.87
C PHE A 248 24.49 4.26 -7.31
N ALA A 249 25.74 4.51 -6.90
CA ALA A 249 26.53 5.66 -7.32
C ALA A 249 26.74 5.70 -8.85
N GLN A 250 26.95 4.54 -9.47
CA GLN A 250 27.04 4.42 -10.93
C GLN A 250 25.74 4.85 -11.61
N LEU A 251 24.57 4.41 -11.11
CA LEU A 251 23.28 4.80 -11.65
C LEU A 251 22.98 6.29 -11.43
N ALA A 252 23.27 6.78 -10.22
CA ALA A 252 23.08 8.18 -9.83
C ALA A 252 23.91 9.14 -10.68
N GLY A 253 25.09 8.72 -11.15
CA GLY A 253 25.89 9.48 -12.11
C GLY A 253 25.21 9.69 -13.48
N SER A 254 24.12 8.96 -13.78
CA SER A 254 23.38 9.08 -15.05
C SER A 254 21.99 9.68 -14.91
N ILE A 255 21.25 9.34 -13.85
CA ILE A 255 19.87 9.79 -13.62
C ILE A 255 19.58 10.00 -12.13
N PRO A 256 18.51 10.74 -11.78
CA PRO A 256 17.92 10.70 -10.45
C PRO A 256 17.52 9.28 -10.02
N VAL A 257 17.97 8.85 -8.84
CA VAL A 257 17.72 7.52 -8.25
C VAL A 257 17.17 7.67 -6.83
N ASP A 258 16.01 7.07 -6.61
CA ASP A 258 15.34 7.02 -5.31
C ASP A 258 15.38 5.59 -4.76
N LEU A 259 16.05 5.40 -3.63
CA LEU A 259 16.14 4.10 -2.95
C LEU A 259 15.18 4.04 -1.77
N MET A 260 14.10 3.26 -1.92
CA MET A 260 13.20 2.94 -0.82
C MET A 260 13.75 1.76 0.00
N PRO A 261 13.66 1.79 1.34
CA PRO A 261 13.97 0.63 2.17
C PRO A 261 12.88 -0.44 2.06
N GLY A 262 13.28 -1.70 2.07
CA GLY A 262 12.42 -2.87 2.22
C GLY A 262 12.64 -3.62 3.52
N ASN A 263 12.07 -4.83 3.62
CA ASN A 263 12.11 -5.64 4.85
C ASN A 263 13.51 -6.19 5.17
N ASP A 264 14.33 -6.36 4.14
CA ASP A 264 15.66 -6.95 4.24
C ASP A 264 16.79 -5.91 4.17
N ASP A 265 16.45 -4.63 4.01
CA ASP A 265 17.40 -3.52 3.97
C ASP A 265 17.75 -3.01 5.39
N PRO A 266 18.91 -2.32 5.57
CA PRO A 266 19.34 -1.78 6.86
C PRO A 266 18.54 -0.53 7.29
N SER A 267 17.26 -0.72 7.59
CA SER A 267 16.33 0.28 8.14
C SER A 267 15.48 -0.32 9.27
N ASN A 268 14.66 0.50 9.94
CA ASN A 268 13.71 0.01 10.94
C ASN A 268 12.66 -0.93 10.30
N ARG A 269 12.09 -1.82 11.12
CA ARG A 269 11.08 -2.80 10.66
C ARG A 269 9.66 -2.23 10.60
N ASN A 270 9.29 -1.40 11.57
CA ASN A 270 7.95 -0.83 11.64
C ASN A 270 7.73 0.16 10.50
N ILE A 271 6.50 0.23 9.99
CA ILE A 271 6.08 1.26 9.03
C ILE A 271 5.73 2.56 9.79
N PRO A 272 6.12 3.75 9.30
CA PRO A 272 6.97 3.99 8.14
C PRO A 272 8.45 3.66 8.39
N GLN A 273 9.07 2.91 7.47
CA GLN A 273 10.51 2.71 7.46
C GLN A 273 11.20 4.01 7.05
N GLN A 274 12.21 4.39 7.83
CA GLN A 274 12.99 5.60 7.62
C GLN A 274 14.05 5.38 6.53
N PRO A 275 14.53 6.44 5.88
CA PRO A 275 15.60 6.33 4.90
C PRO A 275 16.82 5.59 5.43
N ILE A 276 17.48 4.84 4.55
CA ILE A 276 18.74 4.16 4.87
C ILE A 276 19.77 5.23 5.18
N HIS A 277 20.47 5.06 6.30
CA HIS A 277 21.39 6.08 6.80
C HIS A 277 22.54 6.35 5.80
N PRO A 278 22.91 7.62 5.55
CA PRO A 278 23.95 7.96 4.57
C PRO A 278 25.32 7.31 4.80
N THR A 279 25.65 6.93 6.03
CA THR A 279 26.88 6.15 6.35
C THR A 279 26.95 4.80 5.64
N PHE A 280 25.81 4.24 5.24
CA PHE A 280 25.76 3.01 4.44
C PHE A 280 25.83 3.28 2.93
N LEU A 281 25.85 4.55 2.51
CA LEU A 281 25.70 5.03 1.13
C LEU A 281 26.71 6.15 0.82
N GLU A 282 27.95 6.01 1.25
CA GLU A 282 28.98 7.07 1.21
C GLU A 282 29.37 7.53 -0.20
N HIS A 283 29.27 6.67 -1.21
CA HIS A 283 29.53 6.99 -2.61
C HIS A 283 28.30 7.59 -3.27
N SER A 284 27.13 7.01 -3.04
CA SER A 284 25.88 7.46 -3.67
C SER A 284 25.43 8.80 -3.15
N SER A 285 25.55 9.05 -1.84
CA SER A 285 25.17 10.31 -1.19
C SER A 285 25.95 11.55 -1.67
N ARG A 286 27.05 11.36 -2.41
CA ARG A 286 27.81 12.45 -3.04
C ARG A 286 27.13 12.99 -4.29
N TYR A 287 26.20 12.24 -4.87
CA TYR A 287 25.43 12.66 -6.03
C TYR A 287 24.14 13.34 -5.57
N SER A 288 23.90 14.58 -6.04
CA SER A 288 22.62 15.27 -5.82
C SER A 288 21.44 14.59 -6.50
N SER A 289 21.72 13.68 -7.45
CA SER A 289 20.77 12.80 -8.12
C SER A 289 20.51 11.50 -7.36
N PHE A 290 21.04 11.30 -6.17
CA PHE A 290 20.72 10.14 -5.34
C PHE A 290 20.03 10.55 -4.05
N GLN A 291 19.04 9.78 -3.63
CA GLN A 291 18.47 9.86 -2.30
C GLN A 291 17.96 8.51 -1.81
N SER A 292 18.11 8.27 -0.50
CA SER A 292 17.30 7.27 0.17
C SER A 292 16.02 7.91 0.68
N THR A 293 14.90 7.22 0.48
CA THR A 293 13.54 7.70 0.76
C THR A 293 12.90 6.84 1.87
N THR A 294 11.69 7.17 2.28
CA THR A 294 10.93 6.38 3.26
C THR A 294 10.23 5.18 2.61
N ASN A 295 9.70 4.26 3.40
CA ASN A 295 8.64 3.34 2.98
C ASN A 295 7.46 3.46 3.96
N PRO A 296 6.31 4.02 3.54
CA PRO A 296 5.91 4.33 2.16
C PRO A 296 6.64 5.53 1.56
N TYR A 297 6.54 5.68 0.24
CA TYR A 297 7.14 6.79 -0.51
C TYR A 297 6.08 7.48 -1.36
N ALA A 298 5.93 8.81 -1.20
CA ALA A 298 4.99 9.64 -1.95
C ALA A 298 5.72 10.79 -2.63
N PHE A 299 5.55 10.93 -3.94
CA PHE A 299 6.24 11.96 -4.71
C PHE A 299 5.44 12.35 -5.94
N SER A 300 5.84 13.42 -6.61
CA SER A 300 5.30 13.82 -7.90
C SER A 300 6.39 14.08 -8.93
N VAL A 301 6.08 13.77 -10.19
CA VAL A 301 6.92 14.07 -11.35
C VAL A 301 6.05 14.72 -12.42
N ASP A 302 6.37 15.94 -12.83
CA ASP A 302 5.58 16.77 -13.75
C ASP A 302 4.09 16.84 -13.35
N GLY A 303 3.81 16.87 -12.04
CA GLY A 303 2.46 16.92 -11.47
C GLY A 303 1.73 15.57 -11.39
N ILE A 304 2.32 14.46 -11.84
CA ILE A 304 1.78 13.11 -11.58
C ILE A 304 2.19 12.65 -10.19
N ARG A 305 1.20 12.42 -9.31
CA ARG A 305 1.40 11.89 -7.96
C ARG A 305 1.57 10.36 -7.97
N PHE A 306 2.62 9.90 -7.32
CA PHE A 306 2.95 8.50 -7.09
C PHE A 306 2.93 8.20 -5.59
N LEU A 307 2.45 7.03 -5.22
CA LEU A 307 2.52 6.51 -3.85
C LEU A 307 2.79 5.01 -3.90
N GLY A 308 3.73 4.53 -3.11
CA GLY A 308 3.95 3.08 -3.06
C GLY A 308 4.63 2.59 -1.81
N THR A 309 4.67 1.27 -1.71
CA THR A 309 5.26 0.53 -0.59
C THR A 309 6.22 -0.53 -1.09
N SER A 310 7.10 -1.01 -0.21
CA SER A 310 8.08 -2.06 -0.51
C SER A 310 7.57 -3.50 -0.36
N SER A 311 6.25 -3.70 -0.52
CA SER A 311 5.45 -4.96 -0.40
C SER A 311 4.81 -5.27 0.94
N GLN A 312 5.35 -4.81 2.08
CA GLN A 312 4.95 -5.39 3.38
C GLN A 312 3.45 -5.17 3.68
N ALA A 313 2.90 -4.02 3.30
CA ALA A 313 1.47 -3.73 3.43
C ALA A 313 0.61 -4.66 2.56
N VAL A 314 0.93 -4.78 1.27
CA VAL A 314 0.21 -5.64 0.32
C VAL A 314 0.32 -7.11 0.71
N ARG A 315 1.52 -7.55 1.11
CA ARG A 315 1.77 -8.92 1.58
C ARG A 315 0.97 -9.22 2.85
N GLY A 316 0.89 -8.29 3.80
CA GLY A 316 0.04 -8.41 4.97
C GLY A 316 -1.42 -8.65 4.59
N ILE A 317 -1.97 -7.88 3.64
CA ILE A 317 -3.33 -8.14 3.15
C ILE A 317 -3.43 -9.57 2.59
N CYS A 318 -2.50 -9.97 1.72
CA CYS A 318 -2.48 -11.30 1.12
C CYS A 318 -2.41 -12.41 2.17
N GLU A 319 -1.62 -12.28 3.24
CA GLU A 319 -1.47 -13.32 4.26
C GLU A 319 -2.75 -13.53 5.10
N TYR A 320 -3.58 -12.48 5.23
CA TYR A 320 -4.81 -12.49 6.03
C TYR A 320 -6.11 -12.50 5.21
N SER A 321 -6.03 -12.74 3.90
CA SER A 321 -7.19 -12.82 3.01
C SER A 321 -7.00 -13.76 1.80
N HIS A 322 -8.09 -14.04 1.08
CA HIS A 322 -8.19 -14.77 -0.17
C HIS A 322 -8.81 -13.85 -1.23
N LEU A 323 -7.99 -12.96 -1.79
CA LEU A 323 -8.39 -11.99 -2.81
C LEU A 323 -8.21 -12.56 -4.22
N ASN A 324 -8.76 -13.73 -4.49
CA ASN A 324 -8.84 -14.24 -5.85
C ASN A 324 -10.31 -14.25 -6.25
N GLU A 325 -10.61 -13.79 -7.46
CA GLU A 325 -11.95 -13.97 -8.04
C GLU A 325 -12.37 -15.45 -8.07
N LEU A 326 -13.65 -15.68 -7.76
CA LEU A 326 -14.24 -17.00 -7.69
C LEU A 326 -14.11 -17.68 -9.08
N GLY A 327 -13.34 -18.77 -9.16
CA GLY A 327 -13.21 -19.58 -10.38
C GLY A 327 -11.91 -19.40 -11.18
N MET A 328 -11.02 -18.48 -10.76
CA MET A 328 -9.66 -18.42 -11.31
C MET A 328 -8.72 -19.35 -10.53
N LEU A 329 -7.78 -19.99 -11.25
CA LEU A 329 -6.68 -20.75 -10.65
C LEU A 329 -5.93 -19.87 -9.63
N ARG A 330 -5.25 -20.50 -8.66
CA ARG A 330 -4.44 -19.82 -7.63
C ARG A 330 -3.24 -19.09 -8.25
N ASP A 331 -3.49 -18.00 -8.96
CA ASP A 331 -2.47 -17.08 -9.45
C ASP A 331 -2.16 -16.08 -8.34
N SER A 332 -0.93 -16.12 -7.82
CA SER A 332 -0.43 -15.22 -6.78
C SER A 332 -0.41 -13.76 -7.23
N ASN A 333 -0.43 -13.49 -8.54
CA ASN A 333 -0.36 -12.14 -9.10
C ASN A 333 -1.66 -11.37 -8.93
N LEU A 334 -2.77 -12.05 -9.20
CA LEU A 334 -4.11 -11.49 -9.00
C LEU A 334 -4.31 -11.10 -7.53
N THR A 335 -3.77 -11.90 -6.60
CA THR A 335 -3.85 -11.58 -5.17
C THR A 335 -3.13 -10.28 -4.81
N PHE A 336 -1.91 -10.04 -5.30
CA PHE A 336 -1.16 -8.80 -5.01
C PHE A 336 -1.84 -7.57 -5.63
N LEU A 337 -2.34 -7.71 -6.86
CA LEU A 337 -3.04 -6.64 -7.55
C LEU A 337 -4.37 -6.30 -6.86
N GLU A 338 -5.14 -7.31 -6.44
CA GLU A 338 -6.37 -7.12 -5.65
C GLU A 338 -6.07 -6.51 -4.28
N ALA A 339 -4.98 -6.91 -3.61
CA ALA A 339 -4.57 -6.29 -2.34
C ALA A 339 -4.19 -4.81 -2.50
N LEU A 340 -3.51 -4.47 -3.59
CA LEU A 340 -3.22 -3.07 -3.92
C LEU A 340 -4.50 -2.29 -4.27
N ARG A 341 -5.46 -2.92 -4.95
CA ARG A 341 -6.80 -2.35 -5.19
C ARG A 341 -7.55 -2.12 -3.88
N LEU A 342 -7.51 -3.05 -2.94
CA LEU A 342 -8.10 -2.89 -1.61
C LEU A 342 -7.47 -1.70 -0.86
N THR A 343 -6.15 -1.54 -0.94
CA THR A 343 -5.41 -0.40 -0.37
C THR A 343 -5.94 0.93 -0.91
N ALA A 344 -6.11 1.03 -2.23
CA ALA A 344 -6.65 2.21 -2.90
C ALA A 344 -8.10 2.49 -2.49
N SER A 345 -8.97 1.47 -2.57
CA SER A 345 -10.39 1.57 -2.20
C SER A 345 -10.57 1.94 -0.72
N ALA A 346 -9.71 1.43 0.16
CA ALA A 346 -9.79 1.68 1.60
C ALA A 346 -9.24 3.07 2.00
N ARG A 347 -8.64 3.83 1.07
CA ARG A 347 -7.92 5.08 1.38
C ARG A 347 -6.90 4.91 2.52
N PHE A 348 -6.23 3.77 2.56
CA PHE A 348 -5.33 3.44 3.66
C PHE A 348 -4.15 2.60 3.17
N ILE A 349 -2.93 3.13 3.34
CA ILE A 349 -1.70 2.56 2.76
C ILE A 349 -1.37 1.17 3.32
N ALA A 350 -1.70 0.93 4.59
CA ALA A 350 -1.42 -0.33 5.26
C ALA A 350 -2.63 -0.79 6.09
N PRO A 351 -3.68 -1.33 5.44
CA PRO A 351 -4.94 -1.71 6.09
C PRO A 351 -4.81 -2.56 7.35
N THR A 352 -3.82 -3.45 7.36
CA THR A 352 -3.61 -4.41 8.45
C THR A 352 -2.72 -3.87 9.58
N ALA A 353 -2.28 -2.62 9.51
CA ALA A 353 -1.57 -1.96 10.59
C ALA A 353 -2.57 -1.36 11.62
N PRO A 354 -2.27 -1.43 12.94
CA PRO A 354 -1.08 -2.02 13.56
C PRO A 354 -1.20 -3.54 13.82
N ASP A 355 -2.38 -4.11 13.59
CA ASP A 355 -2.75 -5.44 14.09
C ASP A 355 -1.80 -6.56 13.65
N THR A 356 -1.50 -6.63 12.35
CA THR A 356 -0.65 -7.70 11.79
C THR A 356 0.59 -7.15 11.11
N LEU A 357 0.57 -5.88 10.70
CA LEU A 357 1.75 -5.15 10.26
C LEU A 357 2.17 -4.15 11.33
N GLY A 358 3.36 -4.35 11.89
CA GLY A 358 3.93 -3.42 12.87
C GLY A 358 4.08 -2.02 12.30
N CYS A 359 3.55 -1.02 12.99
CA CYS A 359 3.69 0.38 12.64
C CYS A 359 4.06 1.22 13.86
N HIS A 360 4.47 2.46 13.63
CA HIS A 360 4.65 3.42 14.71
C HIS A 360 3.27 3.87 15.24
N PRO A 361 3.05 4.02 16.57
CA PRO A 361 1.77 4.47 17.12
C PRO A 361 1.29 5.82 16.59
N GLU A 362 2.22 6.73 16.29
CA GLU A 362 1.94 8.04 15.66
C GLU A 362 1.80 7.98 14.13
N ALA A 363 1.69 6.80 13.51
CA ALA A 363 1.66 6.66 12.05
C ALA A 363 0.32 7.06 11.39
N ALA A 364 -0.41 8.05 11.94
CA ALA A 364 -1.65 8.59 11.36
C ALA A 364 -1.47 9.07 9.90
N VAL A 365 -0.22 9.28 9.50
CA VAL A 365 0.25 9.62 8.16
C VAL A 365 -0.01 8.55 7.08
N LEU A 366 -0.50 7.36 7.47
CA LEU A 366 -0.82 6.28 6.54
C LEU A 366 -2.23 6.40 5.91
N HIS A 367 -3.07 7.31 6.40
CA HIS A 367 -4.42 7.55 5.89
C HIS A 367 -4.39 8.47 4.65
N LEU A 368 -5.22 8.20 3.65
CA LEU A 368 -5.35 8.98 2.40
C LEU A 368 -6.65 9.78 2.39
N THR A 369 -6.76 10.75 3.28
CA THR A 369 -8.01 11.47 3.53
C THR A 369 -8.23 12.61 2.55
N GLU A 370 -7.15 13.29 2.16
CA GLU A 370 -7.21 14.44 1.26
C GLU A 370 -7.21 14.00 -0.21
N ASP A 371 -8.24 14.42 -0.96
CA ASP A 371 -8.39 14.07 -2.38
C ASP A 371 -7.24 14.61 -3.26
N ASN A 372 -6.68 15.77 -2.89
CA ASN A 372 -5.55 16.39 -3.57
C ASN A 372 -4.18 15.72 -3.25
N GLU A 373 -4.14 14.80 -2.29
CA GLU A 373 -2.97 13.97 -2.01
C GLU A 373 -3.11 12.58 -2.61
N PHE A 374 -4.31 12.21 -3.05
CA PHE A 374 -4.58 10.87 -3.55
C PHE A 374 -3.77 10.58 -4.83
N PRO A 375 -3.02 9.47 -4.89
CA PRO A 375 -2.08 9.22 -5.97
C PRO A 375 -2.78 8.98 -7.31
N HIS A 376 -2.14 9.37 -8.41
CA HIS A 376 -2.54 8.93 -9.75
C HIS A 376 -1.97 7.54 -10.05
N VAL A 377 -0.81 7.20 -9.48
CA VAL A 377 -0.18 5.88 -9.60
C VAL A 377 0.09 5.31 -8.22
N MET A 378 -0.44 4.12 -7.95
CA MET A 378 -0.09 3.33 -6.76
C MET A 378 0.76 2.13 -7.15
N PHE A 379 1.85 1.89 -6.42
CA PHE A 379 2.72 0.76 -6.69
C PHE A 379 3.10 -0.04 -5.44
N SER A 380 3.39 -1.32 -5.66
CA SER A 380 3.99 -2.20 -4.65
C SER A 380 5.24 -2.84 -5.21
N GLY A 381 6.37 -2.63 -4.53
CA GLY A 381 7.60 -3.37 -4.78
C GLY A 381 7.49 -4.85 -4.41
N ASN A 382 8.56 -5.59 -4.68
CA ASN A 382 8.82 -6.98 -4.27
C ASN A 382 7.63 -7.94 -4.48
N SER A 383 6.85 -7.71 -5.55
CA SER A 383 5.75 -8.59 -5.93
C SER A 383 6.31 -9.91 -6.49
N HIS A 384 5.48 -10.96 -6.52
CA HIS A 384 5.89 -12.24 -7.11
C HIS A 384 6.16 -12.11 -8.62
N GLU A 385 5.23 -11.47 -9.33
CA GLU A 385 5.35 -11.17 -10.75
C GLU A 385 4.80 -9.77 -11.06
N TYR A 386 5.04 -9.32 -12.29
CA TYR A 386 4.48 -8.06 -12.78
C TYR A 386 2.98 -8.15 -13.00
N ALA A 387 2.24 -7.18 -12.47
CA ALA A 387 0.80 -7.03 -12.72
C ALA A 387 0.40 -5.55 -12.72
N THR A 388 -0.63 -5.19 -13.47
CA THR A 388 -1.17 -3.83 -13.49
C THR A 388 -2.66 -3.82 -13.76
N SER A 389 -3.35 -2.82 -13.24
CA SER A 389 -4.72 -2.50 -13.61
C SER A 389 -5.00 -1.02 -13.35
N THR A 390 -6.09 -0.52 -13.91
CA THR A 390 -6.63 0.79 -13.57
C THR A 390 -7.92 0.58 -12.78
N MET A 391 -8.21 1.48 -11.83
CA MET A 391 -9.57 1.60 -11.27
C MET A 391 -10.46 2.39 -12.24
N ASP A 392 -11.66 2.81 -11.84
CA ASP A 392 -12.56 3.60 -12.69
C ASP A 392 -11.97 4.99 -12.97
N GLY A 393 -11.01 5.06 -13.90
CA GLY A 393 -10.17 6.21 -14.22
C GLY A 393 -8.80 6.17 -13.55
N LEU A 394 -8.76 6.26 -12.21
CA LEU A 394 -7.54 6.32 -11.41
C LEU A 394 -7.76 5.73 -10.01
N PRO A 395 -6.70 5.27 -9.31
CA PRO A 395 -5.29 5.26 -9.72
C PRO A 395 -4.94 4.12 -10.69
N ARG A 396 -3.81 4.25 -11.38
CA ARG A 396 -3.09 3.14 -12.00
C ARG A 396 -2.39 2.33 -10.91
N LEU A 397 -2.68 1.05 -10.84
CA LEU A 397 -2.09 0.10 -9.88
C LEU A 397 -0.97 -0.70 -10.56
N ILE A 398 0.19 -0.82 -9.90
CA ILE A 398 1.36 -1.51 -10.45
C ILE A 398 2.02 -2.39 -9.39
N CYS A 399 2.08 -3.69 -9.65
CA CYS A 399 2.90 -4.64 -8.91
C CYS A 399 4.27 -4.75 -9.60
N VAL A 400 5.31 -4.24 -8.94
CA VAL A 400 6.70 -4.31 -9.40
C VAL A 400 7.32 -5.59 -8.85
N PRO A 401 7.73 -6.55 -9.70
CA PRO A 401 8.27 -7.81 -9.21
C PRO A 401 9.68 -7.63 -8.65
N ALA A 402 10.09 -8.59 -7.81
CA ALA A 402 11.48 -8.68 -7.37
C ALA A 402 12.40 -9.00 -8.56
N PHE A 403 13.35 -8.10 -8.84
CA PHE A 403 14.32 -8.21 -9.93
C PHE A 403 15.16 -9.48 -9.84
N SER A 404 15.50 -9.91 -8.62
CA SER A 404 16.22 -11.16 -8.34
C SER A 404 15.47 -12.42 -8.82
N LYS A 405 14.16 -12.34 -9.03
CA LYS A 405 13.31 -13.43 -9.55
C LYS A 405 12.89 -13.20 -11.00
N GLN A 406 12.53 -11.96 -11.33
CA GLN A 406 12.11 -11.54 -12.66
C GLN A 406 12.87 -10.27 -13.05
N PRO A 407 14.07 -10.41 -13.66
CA PRO A 407 14.90 -9.26 -13.99
C PRO A 407 14.22 -8.37 -15.03
N CYS A 408 13.63 -7.27 -14.58
CA CYS A 408 12.90 -6.35 -15.43
C CYS A 408 12.87 -4.93 -14.86
N VAL A 409 12.61 -3.96 -15.72
CA VAL A 409 12.29 -2.58 -15.36
C VAL A 409 10.93 -2.21 -15.94
N ILE A 410 10.13 -1.49 -15.15
CA ILE A 410 8.81 -1.01 -15.56
C ILE A 410 8.91 0.49 -15.78
N LEU A 411 8.58 0.95 -16.99
CA LEU A 411 8.55 2.37 -17.32
C LEU A 411 7.10 2.86 -17.28
N VAL A 412 6.78 3.79 -16.40
CA VAL A 412 5.45 4.39 -16.32
C VAL A 412 5.45 5.70 -17.10
N SER A 413 4.63 5.75 -18.15
CA SER A 413 4.46 6.96 -18.97
C SER A 413 3.82 8.08 -18.14
N LEU A 414 4.39 9.29 -18.15
CA LEU A 414 3.81 10.45 -17.47
C LEU A 414 2.63 11.08 -18.25
N SER A 415 2.45 10.71 -19.51
CA SER A 415 1.36 11.21 -20.36
C SER A 415 0.11 10.33 -20.25
N THR A 416 0.28 9.01 -20.24
CA THR A 416 -0.81 8.03 -20.29
C THR A 416 -0.98 7.20 -19.02
N LEU A 417 0.03 7.22 -18.13
CA LEU A 417 0.17 6.29 -17.01
C LEU A 417 0.25 4.80 -17.42
N GLU A 418 0.34 4.50 -18.71
CA GLU A 418 0.52 3.12 -19.15
C GLU A 418 1.93 2.63 -18.81
N PRO A 419 2.05 1.49 -18.10
CA PRO A 419 3.32 0.87 -17.82
C PRO A 419 3.83 0.06 -19.01
N ARG A 420 5.13 0.16 -19.27
CA ARG A 420 5.86 -0.64 -20.25
C ARG A 420 6.91 -1.49 -19.56
N LEU A 421 6.79 -2.81 -19.67
CA LEU A 421 7.74 -3.76 -19.10
C LEU A 421 8.92 -4.00 -20.07
N ILE A 422 10.14 -3.98 -19.54
CA ILE A 422 11.37 -4.38 -20.25
C ILE A 422 12.02 -5.49 -19.43
N ARG A 423 12.25 -6.66 -20.03
CA ARG A 423 12.92 -7.80 -19.40
C ARG A 423 14.41 -7.83 -19.76
N PHE A 424 15.23 -8.30 -18.84
CA PHE A 424 16.66 -8.49 -19.00
C PHE A 424 16.96 -9.99 -18.93
N GLU A 425 17.19 -10.60 -20.09
CA GLU A 425 17.45 -12.04 -20.25
C GLU A 425 18.94 -12.33 -20.47
#